data_AF-A0AAN8EU77-F1
#
_entry.id   AF-A0AAN8EU77-F1
#
_cell.length_a   1.000
_cell.length_b   1.000
_cell.length_c   1.000
_cell.angle_alpha   90.00
_cell.angle_beta   90.00
_cell.angle_gamma   90.00
#
_symmetry.space_group_name_H-M   'P 1'
#
loop_
_entity.id
_entity.type
_entity.pdbx_description
1 polymer ?
#
loop_
_entity_poly.entity_id
_entity_poly.type
_entity_poly.pdbx_seq_one_letter_code
_entity_poly.pdbx_strand_id
1 'polypeptide(L)'
;TCSRKVKNFITLSYAKSVPEFQKSVNLFVDYRILLSSSVTALIPVGPCRLLGVMPCFVAYNIMVALNLNVQMSTLLSMYFRYRLIQTNGMTAAQLRASFIISVTLPTTFIIAIHIGPRRFDLVMREAIREHSEHNITMHGNFGGYESTSNLISSIYAFISLTTALISPILILYWKSIILKKLQLNENMHSETTKRGSRVFLKALTSQAIVQLLSYVPVSALYLIKKYSDTDLIILENGLVAIMTAPCAIDPICSIYFIPPYRKWTCNQFQRYILCNQRSDSNPPTSTVNVSSSAVFAPSFKRRKTNG
;
A
#
# COMPACT_ATOMS: atom_id res chain seq x y z
N THR A 1 -6.61 -8.60 28.21
CA THR A 1 -5.26 -8.48 27.62
C THR A 1 -5.12 -9.16 26.25
N CYS A 2 -5.73 -10.35 26.04
CA CYS A 2 -5.74 -11.07 24.75
C CYS A 2 -6.39 -10.26 23.60
N SER A 3 -7.53 -9.59 23.84
CA SER A 3 -8.20 -8.75 22.83
C SER A 3 -7.36 -7.56 22.33
N ARG A 4 -6.48 -6.97 23.17
CA ARG A 4 -5.55 -5.90 22.73
C ARG A 4 -4.44 -6.42 21.83
N LYS A 5 -3.91 -7.61 22.10
CA LYS A 5 -2.85 -8.23 21.29
C LYS A 5 -3.38 -8.66 19.91
N VAL A 6 -4.59 -9.24 19.85
CA VAL A 6 -5.24 -9.63 18.59
C VAL A 6 -5.64 -8.40 17.76
N LYS A 7 -6.20 -7.36 18.38
CA LYS A 7 -6.53 -6.09 17.70
C LYS A 7 -5.28 -5.42 17.10
N ASN A 8 -4.20 -5.35 17.87
CA ASN A 8 -2.94 -4.80 17.37
C ASN A 8 -2.34 -5.67 16.26
N PHE A 9 -2.45 -7.00 16.35
CA PHE A 9 -1.89 -7.95 15.38
C PHE A 9 -2.61 -7.94 14.02
N ILE A 10 -3.95 -7.81 14.00
CA ILE A 10 -4.72 -7.71 12.75
C ILE A 10 -4.43 -6.40 12.03
N THR A 11 -4.42 -5.27 12.76
CA THR A 11 -4.04 -3.97 12.19
C THR A 11 -2.57 -3.95 11.73
N LEU A 12 -1.66 -4.63 12.45
CA LEU A 12 -0.25 -4.73 12.04
C LEU A 12 -0.03 -5.65 10.83
N SER A 13 -0.72 -6.79 10.75
CA SER A 13 -0.58 -7.72 9.62
C SER A 13 -1.12 -7.09 8.35
N TYR A 14 -2.28 -6.44 8.42
CA TYR A 14 -2.90 -5.79 7.27
C TYR A 14 -2.09 -4.58 6.77
N ALA A 15 -1.50 -3.81 7.68
CA ALA A 15 -0.60 -2.71 7.35
C ALA A 15 0.73 -3.17 6.72
N LYS A 16 1.07 -4.46 6.79
CA LYS A 16 2.35 -4.99 6.27
C LYS A 16 2.18 -5.84 5.00
N SER A 17 1.10 -6.62 4.88
CA SER A 17 0.89 -7.48 3.72
C SER A 17 0.40 -6.71 2.49
N VAL A 18 -0.46 -5.71 2.69
CA VAL A 18 -1.07 -4.95 1.59
C VAL A 18 -0.06 -4.07 0.85
N PRO A 19 0.83 -3.30 1.53
CA PRO A 19 1.81 -2.46 0.83
C PRO A 19 2.88 -3.27 0.07
N GLU A 20 3.29 -4.44 0.58
CA GLU A 20 4.28 -5.30 -0.09
C GLU A 20 3.70 -5.97 -1.35
N PHE A 21 2.45 -6.45 -1.25
CA PHE A 21 1.72 -6.94 -2.42
C PHE A 21 1.53 -5.81 -3.44
N GLN A 22 1.17 -4.62 -2.96
CA GLN A 22 0.99 -3.44 -3.81
C GLN A 22 2.27 -3.04 -4.54
N LYS A 23 3.42 -3.05 -3.87
CA LYS A 23 4.71 -2.76 -4.49
C LYS A 23 5.03 -3.73 -5.63
N SER A 24 4.74 -5.02 -5.41
CA SER A 24 4.97 -6.07 -6.41
C SER A 24 4.06 -5.88 -7.63
N VAL A 25 2.79 -5.55 -7.39
CA VAL A 25 1.83 -5.25 -8.46
C VAL A 25 2.25 -4.00 -9.23
N ASN A 26 2.63 -2.90 -8.55
CA ASN A 26 3.09 -1.67 -9.19
C ASN A 26 4.28 -1.90 -10.14
N LEU A 27 5.28 -2.67 -9.71
CA LEU A 27 6.47 -2.99 -10.51
C LEU A 27 6.12 -3.84 -11.74
N PHE A 28 5.15 -4.75 -11.60
CA PHE A 28 4.71 -5.62 -12.67
C PHE A 28 3.88 -4.89 -13.73
N VAL A 29 3.04 -3.97 -13.27
CA VAL A 29 1.99 -3.30 -14.04
C VAL A 29 2.53 -2.12 -14.83
N ASP A 30 3.44 -1.32 -14.25
CA ASP A 30 4.01 -0.07 -14.75
C ASP A 30 3.38 0.48 -16.04
N TYR A 31 2.53 1.50 -15.89
CA TYR A 31 1.70 2.05 -16.95
C TYR A 31 2.03 3.50 -17.23
N ARG A 32 1.97 3.86 -18.52
CA ARG A 32 1.79 5.23 -18.96
C ARG A 32 0.30 5.47 -19.24
N ILE A 33 -0.25 6.54 -18.68
CA ILE A 33 -1.65 6.92 -18.88
C ILE A 33 -1.70 8.06 -19.91
N LEU A 34 -2.33 7.80 -21.05
CA LEU A 34 -2.67 8.82 -22.03
C LEU A 34 -4.14 9.16 -21.87
N LEU A 35 -4.40 10.39 -21.47
CA LEU A 35 -5.76 10.91 -21.45
C LEU A 35 -6.04 11.53 -22.81
N SER A 36 -7.23 11.31 -23.34
CA SER A 36 -7.75 11.96 -24.54
C SER A 36 -9.15 12.48 -24.23
N SER A 37 -9.61 13.42 -25.04
CA SER A 37 -10.97 13.98 -24.97
C SER A 37 -12.06 12.89 -25.02
N SER A 38 -11.79 11.79 -25.74
CA SER A 38 -12.74 10.71 -25.99
C SER A 38 -12.40 9.42 -25.24
N VAL A 39 -11.11 9.08 -25.12
CA VAL A 39 -10.66 7.80 -24.55
C VAL A 39 -9.59 8.00 -23.47
N THR A 40 -9.45 7.04 -22.56
CA THR A 40 -8.29 6.97 -21.67
C THR A 40 -7.49 5.73 -22.01
N ALA A 41 -6.34 5.90 -22.65
CA ALA A 41 -5.46 4.81 -23.04
C ALA A 41 -4.46 4.48 -21.93
N LEU A 42 -4.27 3.19 -21.68
CA LEU A 42 -3.38 2.63 -20.70
C LEU A 42 -2.30 1.84 -21.43
N ILE A 43 -1.09 2.40 -21.51
CA ILE A 43 0.04 1.78 -22.20
C ILE A 43 0.90 1.05 -21.16
N PRO A 44 0.98 -0.30 -21.22
CA PRO A 44 1.86 -1.04 -20.34
C PRO A 44 3.32 -0.85 -20.77
N VAL A 45 4.15 -0.34 -19.87
CA VAL A 45 5.61 -0.22 -20.01
C VAL A 45 6.31 -1.39 -19.29
N GLY A 46 5.65 -1.96 -18.27
CA GLY A 46 6.18 -3.04 -17.44
C GLY A 46 6.12 -4.46 -18.05
N PRO A 47 6.61 -5.46 -17.29
CA PRO A 47 6.64 -6.87 -17.69
C PRO A 47 5.29 -7.45 -18.07
N CYS A 48 4.21 -6.83 -17.58
CA CYS A 48 2.86 -7.27 -17.89
C CYS A 48 2.59 -7.37 -19.40
N ARG A 49 3.23 -6.54 -20.24
CA ARG A 49 3.05 -6.54 -21.70
C ARG A 49 3.16 -7.94 -22.34
N LEU A 50 3.93 -8.85 -21.74
CA LEU A 50 4.11 -10.23 -22.20
C LEU A 50 2.86 -11.12 -22.03
N LEU A 51 1.96 -10.79 -21.10
CA LEU A 51 0.73 -11.54 -20.85
C LEU A 51 -0.45 -11.10 -21.74
N GLY A 52 -0.28 -10.02 -22.51
CA GLY A 52 -1.30 -9.45 -23.36
C GLY A 52 -2.15 -8.36 -22.69
N VAL A 53 -3.06 -7.77 -23.47
CA VAL A 53 -3.80 -6.55 -23.09
C VAL A 53 -4.74 -6.76 -21.90
N MET A 54 -5.42 -7.91 -21.86
CA MET A 54 -6.45 -8.21 -20.87
C MET A 54 -5.89 -8.40 -19.45
N PRO A 55 -4.88 -9.26 -19.22
CA PRO A 55 -4.27 -9.41 -17.90
C PRO A 55 -3.71 -8.10 -17.36
N CYS A 56 -3.13 -7.25 -18.21
CA CYS A 56 -2.59 -5.96 -17.77
C CYS A 56 -3.66 -4.97 -17.39
N PHE A 57 -4.74 -4.89 -18.17
CA PHE A 57 -5.87 -4.06 -17.82
C PHE A 57 -6.46 -4.46 -16.45
N VAL A 58 -6.60 -5.77 -16.20
CA VAL A 58 -7.06 -6.28 -14.89
C VAL A 58 -6.06 -5.92 -13.78
N ALA A 59 -4.76 -6.11 -14.02
CA ALA A 59 -3.73 -5.82 -13.04
C ALA A 59 -3.66 -4.32 -12.68
N TYR A 60 -3.85 -3.42 -13.65
CA TYR A 60 -4.00 -1.98 -13.41
C TYR A 60 -5.20 -1.67 -12.51
N ASN A 61 -6.35 -2.29 -12.74
CA ASN A 61 -7.54 -2.07 -11.91
C ASN A 61 -7.35 -2.60 -10.48
N ILE A 62 -6.69 -3.75 -10.33
CA ILE A 62 -6.29 -4.29 -9.02
C ILE A 62 -5.36 -3.29 -8.30
N MET A 63 -4.35 -2.78 -8.99
CA MET A 63 -3.41 -1.78 -8.45
C MET A 63 -4.14 -0.53 -7.93
N VAL A 64 -5.06 0.01 -8.73
CA VAL A 64 -5.85 1.21 -8.39
C VAL A 64 -6.71 0.99 -7.13
N ALA A 65 -7.30 -0.20 -6.97
CA ALA A 65 -8.12 -0.47 -5.79
C ALA A 65 -7.32 -0.81 -4.53
N LEU A 66 -6.15 -1.43 -4.68
CA LEU A 66 -5.22 -1.60 -3.57
C LEU A 66 -4.76 -0.24 -3.03
N ASN A 67 -4.52 0.73 -3.91
CA ASN A 67 -4.21 2.12 -3.54
C ASN A 67 -5.34 2.74 -2.70
N LEU A 68 -6.60 2.60 -3.10
CA LEU A 68 -7.74 3.04 -2.29
C LEU A 68 -7.86 2.29 -0.96
N ASN A 69 -7.63 0.98 -0.95
CA ASN A 69 -7.61 0.19 0.28
C ASN A 69 -6.57 0.70 1.28
N VAL A 70 -5.37 1.09 0.81
CA VAL A 70 -4.32 1.69 1.65
C VAL A 70 -4.78 3.03 2.23
N GLN A 71 -5.41 3.88 1.42
CA GLN A 71 -5.95 5.16 1.86
C GLN A 71 -7.03 4.98 2.95
N MET A 72 -7.98 4.07 2.73
CA MET A 72 -9.04 3.75 3.70
C MET A 72 -8.49 3.10 4.98
N SER A 73 -7.48 2.25 4.85
CA SER A 73 -6.82 1.58 5.99
C SER A 73 -6.08 2.58 6.89
N THR A 74 -5.47 3.61 6.29
CA THR A 74 -4.81 4.70 7.04
C THR A 74 -5.83 5.47 7.89
N LEU A 75 -6.98 5.81 7.30
CA LEU A 75 -8.09 6.47 8.00
C LEU A 75 -8.66 5.61 9.13
N LEU A 76 -8.95 4.34 8.85
CA LEU A 76 -9.48 3.40 9.83
C LEU A 76 -8.52 3.22 11.02
N SER A 77 -7.20 3.18 10.76
CA SER A 77 -6.17 3.08 11.80
C SER A 77 -6.18 4.29 12.73
N MET A 78 -6.38 5.50 12.18
CA MET A 78 -6.47 6.72 12.99
C MET A 78 -7.77 6.77 13.80
N TYR A 79 -8.91 6.43 13.17
CA TYR A 79 -10.20 6.33 13.85
C TYR A 79 -10.18 5.34 15.02
N PHE A 80 -9.57 4.17 14.82
CA PHE A 80 -9.42 3.16 15.86
C PHE A 80 -8.69 3.71 17.09
N ARG A 81 -7.59 4.44 16.89
CA ARG A 81 -6.83 5.02 17.99
C ARG A 81 -7.59 6.11 18.72
N TYR A 82 -8.29 6.96 17.96
CA TYR A 82 -9.17 7.96 18.54
C TYR A 82 -10.19 7.31 19.50
N ARG A 83 -10.86 6.23 19.06
CA ARG A 83 -11.82 5.46 19.87
C ARG A 83 -11.18 4.79 21.08
N LEU A 84 -9.97 4.26 20.94
CA LEU A 84 -9.24 3.61 22.04
C LEU A 84 -8.92 4.59 23.18
N ILE A 85 -8.60 5.84 22.86
CA ILE A 85 -8.23 6.89 23.83
C ILE A 85 -9.47 7.55 24.44
N GLN A 86 -10.58 7.63 23.70
CA GLN A 86 -11.86 8.17 24.14
C GLN A 86 -12.61 7.32 25.20
N THR A 87 -12.01 6.24 25.73
CA THR A 87 -12.64 5.27 26.66
C THR A 87 -13.90 4.55 26.15
N ASN A 88 -14.46 4.95 25.01
CA ASN A 88 -15.48 4.24 24.23
C ASN A 88 -14.84 3.10 23.43
N GLY A 89 -14.39 2.07 24.16
CA GLY A 89 -13.87 0.84 23.58
C GLY A 89 -14.80 0.32 22.48
N MET A 90 -14.25 -0.04 21.32
CA MET A 90 -15.03 -0.68 20.27
C MET A 90 -15.26 -2.15 20.59
N THR A 91 -16.50 -2.60 20.38
CA THR A 91 -16.84 -4.02 20.39
C THR A 91 -16.12 -4.74 19.25
N ALA A 92 -15.88 -6.04 19.42
CA ALA A 92 -15.24 -6.84 18.36
C ALA A 92 -16.10 -6.92 17.09
N ALA A 93 -17.43 -6.78 17.21
CA ALA A 93 -18.36 -6.71 16.09
C ALA A 93 -18.19 -5.42 15.29
N GLN A 94 -18.15 -4.26 15.97
CA GLN A 94 -17.93 -2.96 15.31
C GLN A 94 -16.59 -2.93 14.55
N LEU A 95 -15.53 -3.47 15.17
CA LEU A 95 -14.22 -3.53 14.52
C LEU A 95 -14.23 -4.41 13.26
N ARG A 96 -14.87 -5.59 13.33
CA ARG A 96 -15.01 -6.47 12.16
C ARG A 96 -15.83 -5.81 11.07
N ALA A 97 -16.94 -5.17 11.41
CA ALA A 97 -17.78 -4.46 10.45
C ALA A 97 -17.04 -3.32 9.76
N SER A 98 -16.36 -2.44 10.50
CA SER A 98 -15.57 -1.35 9.90
C SER A 98 -14.47 -1.87 8.97
N PHE A 99 -13.81 -2.96 9.36
CA PHE A 99 -12.80 -3.60 8.52
C PHE A 99 -13.39 -4.19 7.23
N ILE A 100 -14.50 -4.93 7.33
CA ILE A 100 -15.20 -5.48 6.17
C ILE A 100 -15.61 -4.35 5.23
N ILE A 101 -16.22 -3.27 5.74
CA ILE A 101 -16.62 -2.12 4.92
C ILE A 101 -15.44 -1.50 4.19
N SER A 102 -14.31 -1.29 4.88
CA SER A 102 -13.11 -0.69 4.27
C SER A 102 -12.51 -1.53 3.13
N VAL A 103 -12.70 -2.85 3.14
CA VAL A 103 -12.18 -3.76 2.10
C VAL A 103 -13.22 -4.01 1.00
N THR A 104 -14.48 -4.18 1.38
CA THR A 104 -15.58 -4.45 0.45
C THR A 104 -15.80 -3.27 -0.49
N LEU A 105 -15.78 -2.03 0.01
CA LEU A 105 -16.10 -0.85 -0.79
C LEU A 105 -15.15 -0.69 -1.99
N PRO A 106 -13.81 -0.66 -1.84
CA PRO A 106 -12.90 -0.61 -3.00
C PRO A 106 -13.05 -1.80 -3.96
N THR A 107 -13.33 -2.99 -3.43
CA THR A 107 -13.46 -4.22 -4.22
C THR A 107 -14.72 -4.20 -5.10
N THR A 108 -15.85 -3.73 -4.57
CA THR A 108 -17.10 -3.60 -5.34
C THR A 108 -16.98 -2.62 -6.50
N PHE A 109 -16.18 -1.57 -6.34
CA PHE A 109 -15.94 -0.60 -7.41
C PHE A 109 -15.12 -1.17 -8.58
N ILE A 110 -14.11 -2.02 -8.31
CA ILE A 110 -13.36 -2.73 -9.37
C ILE A 110 -14.32 -3.55 -10.23
N ILE A 111 -15.18 -4.34 -9.58
CA ILE A 111 -16.09 -5.24 -10.26
C ILE A 111 -17.02 -4.45 -11.16
N ALA A 112 -17.53 -3.30 -10.71
CA ALA A 112 -18.38 -2.41 -11.50
C ALA A 112 -17.68 -1.90 -12.79
N ILE A 113 -16.39 -1.57 -12.72
CA ILE A 113 -15.60 -1.13 -13.88
C ILE A 113 -15.44 -2.25 -14.92
N HIS A 114 -15.41 -3.51 -14.49
CA HIS A 114 -15.28 -4.66 -15.39
C HIS A 114 -16.58 -5.16 -16.03
N ILE A 115 -17.75 -4.64 -15.63
CA ILE A 115 -19.05 -5.05 -16.21
C ILE A 115 -19.29 -4.40 -17.59
N GLY A 116 -18.66 -3.27 -17.88
CA GLY A 116 -18.85 -2.54 -19.14
C GLY A 116 -18.22 -3.22 -20.38
N PRO A 117 -18.69 -2.85 -21.59
CA PRO A 117 -18.09 -3.33 -22.85
C PRO A 117 -16.63 -2.86 -22.95
N ARG A 118 -15.75 -3.79 -23.36
CA ARG A 118 -14.31 -3.54 -23.52
C ARG A 118 -13.96 -3.50 -24.99
N ARG A 119 -13.79 -2.31 -25.56
CA ARG A 119 -13.37 -2.12 -26.95
C ARG A 119 -11.95 -1.59 -27.03
N PHE A 120 -10.98 -2.48 -26.80
CA PHE A 120 -9.56 -2.09 -26.83
C PHE A 120 -9.12 -1.60 -28.21
N ASP A 121 -9.67 -2.14 -29.29
CA ASP A 121 -9.35 -1.72 -30.66
C ASP A 121 -9.76 -0.28 -30.94
N LEU A 122 -10.89 0.16 -30.39
CA LEU A 122 -11.38 1.53 -30.51
C LEU A 122 -10.49 2.49 -29.71
N VAL A 123 -10.16 2.12 -28.46
CA VAL A 123 -9.27 2.90 -27.60
C VAL A 123 -7.89 3.10 -28.25
N MET A 124 -7.34 2.02 -28.82
CA MET A 124 -6.05 2.08 -29.50
C MET A 124 -6.10 2.97 -30.75
N ARG A 125 -7.17 2.85 -31.56
CA ARG A 125 -7.35 3.68 -32.77
C ARG A 125 -7.45 5.16 -32.43
N GLU A 126 -8.29 5.54 -31.48
CA GLU A 126 -8.48 6.94 -31.10
C GLU A 126 -7.23 7.51 -30.44
N ALA A 127 -6.55 6.74 -29.58
CA ALA A 127 -5.30 7.18 -28.96
C ALA A 127 -4.18 7.42 -30.00
N ILE A 128 -4.06 6.56 -31.01
CA ILE A 128 -3.10 6.75 -32.13
C ILE A 128 -3.46 7.98 -32.96
N ARG A 129 -4.76 8.22 -33.19
CA ARG A 129 -5.24 9.37 -33.96
C ARG A 129 -4.93 10.69 -33.25
N GLU A 130 -5.20 10.77 -31.95
CA GLU A 130 -5.08 11.99 -31.15
C GLU A 130 -3.62 12.30 -30.78
N HIS A 131 -2.77 11.26 -30.64
CA HIS A 131 -1.34 11.43 -30.34
C HIS A 131 -0.45 10.96 -31.50
N SER A 132 -0.80 11.31 -32.74
CA SER A 132 -0.07 10.90 -33.95
C SER A 132 1.40 11.36 -33.99
N GLU A 133 1.76 12.41 -33.25
CA GLU A 133 3.13 12.92 -33.13
C GLU A 133 4.03 12.04 -32.25
N HIS A 134 3.45 11.22 -31.36
CA HIS A 134 4.18 10.29 -30.51
C HIS A 134 4.13 8.89 -31.13
N ASN A 135 5.28 8.20 -31.25
CA ASN A 135 5.30 6.83 -31.79
C ASN A 135 4.83 5.80 -30.74
N ILE A 136 3.52 5.82 -30.46
CA ILE A 136 2.85 4.96 -29.48
C ILE A 136 2.82 3.49 -29.93
N THR A 137 2.87 3.26 -31.24
CA THR A 137 2.77 1.94 -31.87
C THR A 137 3.89 0.97 -31.47
N MET A 138 5.04 1.50 -31.04
CA MET A 138 6.17 0.71 -30.53
C MET A 138 5.80 -0.15 -29.29
N HIS A 139 4.77 0.26 -28.54
CA HIS A 139 4.33 -0.43 -27.32
C HIS A 139 3.39 -1.62 -27.61
N GLY A 140 3.08 -1.90 -28.88
CA GLY A 140 2.19 -3.00 -29.28
C GLY A 140 0.73 -2.72 -28.92
N ASN A 141 -0.09 -3.77 -28.88
CA ASN A 141 -1.51 -3.60 -28.53
C ASN A 141 -1.65 -3.16 -27.07
N PHE A 142 -2.44 -2.11 -26.86
CA PHE A 142 -2.78 -1.59 -25.53
C PHE A 142 -4.28 -1.37 -25.41
N GLY A 143 -4.75 -1.26 -24.16
CA GLY A 143 -6.16 -1.14 -23.83
C GLY A 143 -6.45 0.16 -23.09
N GLY A 144 -7.66 0.26 -22.55
CA GLY A 144 -8.07 1.42 -21.76
C GLY A 144 -9.58 1.55 -21.71
N TYR A 145 -10.03 2.76 -21.41
CA TYR A 145 -11.45 3.08 -21.28
C TYR A 145 -11.95 3.76 -22.55
N GLU A 146 -12.99 3.17 -23.15
CA GLU A 146 -13.64 3.63 -24.40
C GLU A 146 -14.29 5.02 -24.27
N SER A 147 -14.65 5.42 -23.06
CA SER A 147 -15.23 6.74 -22.84
C SER A 147 -14.71 7.36 -21.55
N THR A 148 -14.09 8.53 -21.71
CA THR A 148 -13.78 9.47 -20.62
C THR A 148 -15.07 9.98 -19.93
N SER A 149 -16.24 9.82 -20.58
CA SER A 149 -17.59 10.17 -20.06
C SER A 149 -18.34 9.04 -19.37
N ASN A 150 -17.72 7.87 -19.15
CA ASN A 150 -18.33 6.84 -18.31
C ASN A 150 -18.65 7.43 -16.92
N LEU A 151 -19.95 7.43 -16.60
CA LEU A 151 -20.48 7.99 -15.36
C LEU A 151 -19.81 7.34 -14.14
N ILE A 152 -19.54 6.03 -14.23
CA ILE A 152 -18.85 5.23 -13.21
C ILE A 152 -17.41 5.72 -13.00
N SER A 153 -16.61 5.87 -14.06
CA SER A 153 -15.22 6.35 -13.97
C SER A 153 -15.14 7.78 -13.43
N SER A 154 -16.15 8.60 -13.75
CA SER A 154 -16.26 9.97 -13.26
C SER A 154 -16.57 10.00 -11.77
N ILE A 155 -17.58 9.26 -11.33
CA ILE A 155 -17.93 9.10 -9.92
C ILE A 155 -16.71 8.60 -9.13
N TYR A 156 -15.98 7.64 -9.70
CA TYR A 156 -14.77 7.11 -9.09
C TYR A 156 -13.67 8.17 -8.92
N ALA A 157 -13.37 8.94 -9.96
CA ALA A 157 -12.38 10.02 -9.89
C ALA A 157 -12.78 11.08 -8.84
N PHE A 158 -14.07 11.42 -8.75
CA PHE A 158 -14.59 12.32 -7.72
C PHE A 158 -14.48 11.74 -6.32
N ILE A 159 -14.84 10.48 -6.10
CA ILE A 159 -14.71 9.79 -4.81
C ILE A 159 -13.23 9.73 -4.39
N SER A 160 -12.34 9.40 -5.32
CA SER A 160 -10.90 9.35 -5.07
C SER A 160 -10.36 10.72 -4.68
N LEU A 161 -10.72 11.78 -5.41
CA LEU A 161 -10.29 13.15 -5.10
C LEU A 161 -10.84 13.64 -3.76
N THR A 162 -12.13 13.47 -3.52
CA THR A 162 -12.78 13.89 -2.26
C THR A 162 -12.19 13.13 -1.08
N THR A 163 -11.96 11.82 -1.22
CA THR A 163 -11.32 11.02 -0.16
C THR A 163 -9.87 11.46 0.07
N ALA A 164 -9.10 11.74 -0.99
CA ALA A 164 -7.74 12.24 -0.88
C ALA A 164 -7.63 13.61 -0.17
N LEU A 165 -8.63 14.48 -0.34
CA LEU A 165 -8.71 15.79 0.34
C LEU A 165 -9.22 15.70 1.78
N ILE A 166 -10.29 14.92 2.00
CA ILE A 166 -10.94 14.80 3.31
C ILE A 166 -10.07 13.99 4.29
N SER A 167 -9.35 12.98 3.79
CA SER A 167 -8.52 12.09 4.60
C SER A 167 -7.53 12.83 5.53
N PRO A 168 -6.62 13.68 5.02
CA PRO A 168 -5.67 14.40 5.87
C PRO A 168 -6.36 15.37 6.84
N ILE A 169 -7.48 15.99 6.45
CA ILE A 169 -8.26 16.88 7.33
C ILE A 169 -8.79 16.10 8.54
N LEU A 170 -9.43 14.95 8.31
CA LEU A 170 -9.93 14.08 9.38
C LEU A 170 -8.79 13.57 10.29
N ILE A 171 -7.65 13.22 9.70
CA ILE A 171 -6.48 12.78 10.47
C ILE A 171 -5.95 13.90 11.36
N LEU A 172 -5.84 15.14 10.85
CA LEU A 172 -5.42 16.30 11.65
C LEU A 172 -6.45 16.67 12.73
N TYR A 173 -7.74 16.58 12.42
CA TYR A 173 -8.82 16.79 13.37
C TYR A 173 -8.74 15.79 14.54
N TRP A 174 -8.68 14.48 14.24
CA TRP A 174 -8.56 13.45 15.27
C TRP A 174 -7.23 13.55 16.03
N LYS A 175 -6.12 13.90 15.37
CA LYS A 175 -4.82 14.15 16.02
C LYS A 175 -4.96 15.23 17.08
N SER A 176 -5.62 16.33 16.74
CA SER A 176 -5.80 17.47 17.65
C SER A 176 -6.61 17.08 18.88
N ILE A 177 -7.67 16.30 18.70
CA ILE A 177 -8.47 15.79 19.83
C ILE A 177 -7.68 14.81 20.70
N ILE A 178 -6.94 13.88 20.07
CA ILE A 178 -6.13 12.91 20.80
C ILE A 178 -5.06 13.62 21.63
N LEU A 179 -4.37 14.62 21.06
CA LEU A 179 -3.33 15.37 21.78
C LEU A 179 -3.92 16.17 22.95
N LYS A 180 -5.06 16.86 22.74
CA LYS A 180 -5.77 17.56 23.82
C LYS A 180 -6.15 16.62 24.97
N LYS A 181 -6.72 15.45 24.67
CA LYS A 181 -7.06 14.44 25.69
C LYS A 181 -5.84 13.86 26.40
N LEU A 182 -4.74 13.69 25.68
CA LEU A 182 -3.50 13.16 26.24
C LEU A 182 -2.83 14.14 27.21
N GLN A 183 -3.00 15.45 26.98
CA GLN A 183 -2.57 16.52 27.88
C GLN A 183 -3.48 16.65 29.10
N LEU A 184 -4.81 16.58 28.92
CA LEU A 184 -5.75 16.62 30.04
C LEU A 184 -5.59 15.43 31.01
N ASN A 185 -5.32 14.24 30.47
CA ASN A 185 -5.14 13.01 31.26
C ASN A 185 -3.68 12.76 31.65
N GLU A 186 -2.92 13.82 31.93
CA GLU A 186 -1.48 13.75 32.18
C GLU A 186 -1.13 12.77 33.30
N ASN A 187 -1.96 12.68 34.33
CA ASN A 187 -1.69 11.84 35.51
C ASN A 187 -2.19 10.39 35.39
N MET A 188 -2.97 10.05 34.35
CA MET A 188 -3.68 8.76 34.23
C MET A 188 -3.04 7.77 33.23
N HIS A 189 -2.16 8.25 32.35
CA HIS A 189 -1.53 7.41 31.33
C HIS A 189 -0.02 7.33 31.50
N SER A 190 0.53 6.11 31.46
CA SER A 190 1.97 5.88 31.48
C SER A 190 2.68 6.66 30.37
N GLU A 191 3.79 7.31 30.72
CA GLU A 191 4.69 8.04 29.81
C GLU A 191 5.02 7.25 28.53
N THR A 192 5.21 5.94 28.67
CA THR A 192 5.50 5.03 27.56
C THR A 192 4.35 4.95 26.54
N THR A 193 3.11 4.97 27.01
CA THR A 193 1.91 4.96 26.17
C THR A 193 1.71 6.30 25.47
N LYS A 194 1.99 7.42 26.17
CA LYS A 194 1.95 8.77 25.58
C LYS A 194 2.95 8.92 24.44
N ARG A 195 4.20 8.50 24.66
CA ARG A 195 5.28 8.55 23.67
C ARG A 195 4.95 7.68 22.46
N GLY A 196 4.46 6.45 22.68
CA GLY A 196 4.03 5.55 21.60
C GLY A 196 2.85 6.10 20.78
N SER A 197 1.93 6.83 21.40
CA SER A 197 0.83 7.49 20.70
C SER A 197 1.34 8.64 19.81
N ARG A 198 2.15 9.56 20.36
CA ARG A 198 2.70 10.72 19.61
C ARG A 198 3.52 10.29 18.38
N VAL A 199 4.35 9.28 18.54
CA VAL A 199 5.21 8.78 17.46
C VAL A 199 4.39 8.15 16.33
N PHE A 200 3.35 7.39 16.67
CA PHE A 200 2.45 6.82 15.67
C PHE A 200 1.57 7.88 15.00
N LEU A 201 1.10 8.89 15.75
CA LEU A 201 0.38 10.02 15.17
C LEU A 201 1.23 10.75 14.14
N LYS A 202 2.53 10.96 14.42
CA LYS A 202 3.48 11.51 13.44
C LYS A 202 3.60 10.64 12.20
N ALA A 203 3.71 9.32 12.37
CA ALA A 203 3.75 8.38 11.25
C ALA A 203 2.50 8.50 10.37
N LEU A 204 1.30 8.36 10.96
CA LEU A 204 0.04 8.45 10.23
C LEU A 204 -0.14 9.80 9.53
N THR A 205 0.24 10.91 10.16
CA THR A 205 0.19 12.23 9.50
C THR A 205 1.16 12.32 8.33
N SER A 206 2.34 11.71 8.44
CA SER A 206 3.31 11.66 7.34
C SER A 206 2.74 10.86 6.18
N GLN A 207 2.15 9.69 6.45
CA GLN A 207 1.51 8.85 5.44
C GLN A 207 0.36 9.58 4.75
N ALA A 208 -0.47 10.30 5.52
CA ALA A 208 -1.57 11.09 4.99
C ALA A 208 -1.11 12.26 4.10
N ILE A 209 -0.03 12.95 4.48
CA ILE A 209 0.54 14.04 3.67
C ILE A 209 1.13 13.49 2.37
N VAL A 210 1.81 12.35 2.42
CA VAL A 210 2.34 11.68 1.22
C VAL A 210 1.21 11.28 0.29
N GLN A 211 0.12 10.70 0.83
CA GLN A 211 -1.07 10.39 0.05
C GLN A 211 -1.72 11.66 -0.55
N LEU A 212 -1.78 12.76 0.21
CA LEU A 212 -2.29 14.04 -0.31
C LEU A 212 -1.44 14.54 -1.50
N LEU A 213 -0.12 14.59 -1.34
CA LEU A 213 0.81 15.07 -2.36
C LEU A 213 0.85 14.16 -3.61
N SER A 214 0.59 12.87 -3.43
CA SER A 214 0.59 11.91 -4.54
C SER A 214 -0.75 11.83 -5.28
N TYR A 215 -1.87 11.77 -4.57
CA TYR A 215 -3.18 11.49 -5.20
C TYR A 215 -3.94 12.74 -5.64
N VAL A 216 -3.78 13.87 -4.96
CA VAL A 216 -4.50 15.10 -5.31
C VAL A 216 -4.06 15.67 -6.66
N PRO A 217 -2.75 15.84 -6.95
CA PRO A 217 -2.34 16.34 -8.25
C PRO A 217 -2.82 15.43 -9.38
N VAL A 218 -2.67 14.11 -9.21
CA VAL A 218 -3.08 13.13 -10.22
C VAL A 218 -4.58 13.21 -10.51
N SER A 219 -5.41 13.22 -9.46
CA SER A 219 -6.87 13.24 -9.61
C SER A 219 -7.36 14.60 -10.13
N ALA A 220 -6.75 15.70 -9.69
CA ALA A 220 -7.07 17.04 -10.18
C ALA A 220 -6.71 17.19 -11.66
N LEU A 221 -5.54 16.70 -12.08
CA LEU A 221 -5.08 16.78 -13.47
C LEU A 221 -5.93 15.89 -14.38
N TYR A 222 -6.37 14.72 -13.90
CA TYR A 222 -7.36 13.89 -14.58
C TYR A 222 -8.66 14.65 -14.85
N LEU A 223 -9.19 15.36 -13.83
CA LEU A 223 -10.41 16.16 -14.00
C LEU A 223 -10.19 17.40 -14.87
N ILE A 224 -9.07 18.11 -14.72
CA ILE A 224 -8.72 19.27 -15.55
C ILE A 224 -8.66 18.84 -17.01
N LYS A 225 -7.91 17.78 -17.34
CA LYS A 225 -7.83 17.28 -18.72
C LYS A 225 -9.18 16.78 -19.25
N LYS A 226 -10.05 16.28 -18.36
CA LYS A 226 -11.41 15.88 -18.74
C LYS A 226 -12.32 17.07 -19.09
N TYR A 227 -12.18 18.23 -18.44
CA TYR A 227 -13.09 19.37 -18.60
C TYR A 227 -12.49 20.54 -19.39
N SER A 228 -11.17 20.67 -19.39
CA SER A 228 -10.37 21.58 -20.21
C SER A 228 -9.55 20.70 -21.14
N ASP A 229 -9.87 20.75 -22.42
CA ASP A 229 -9.25 20.01 -23.53
C ASP A 229 -7.78 20.45 -23.75
N THR A 230 -6.95 20.33 -22.71
CA THR A 230 -5.60 20.86 -22.64
C THR A 230 -4.57 19.73 -22.68
N ASP A 231 -3.61 19.85 -23.60
CA ASP A 231 -2.53 18.90 -23.77
C ASP A 231 -1.44 19.06 -22.70
N LEU A 232 -1.43 18.15 -21.72
CA LEU A 232 -0.42 18.11 -20.65
C LEU A 232 0.53 16.90 -20.82
N ILE A 233 1.37 16.95 -21.86
CA ILE A 233 2.28 15.87 -22.27
C ILE A 233 3.33 15.52 -21.20
N ILE A 234 3.89 16.53 -20.50
CA ILE A 234 4.99 16.35 -19.52
C ILE A 234 4.55 15.49 -18.31
N LEU A 235 3.25 15.39 -18.07
CA LEU A 235 2.71 14.73 -16.90
C LEU A 235 2.39 13.24 -17.14
N GLU A 236 2.17 12.82 -18.39
CA GLU A 236 1.70 11.46 -18.75
C GLU A 236 2.67 10.35 -18.33
N ASN A 237 3.97 10.64 -18.31
CA ASN A 237 5.02 9.70 -17.87
C ASN A 237 5.22 9.69 -16.35
N GLY A 238 4.78 10.74 -15.63
CA GLY A 238 5.02 10.91 -14.20
C GLY A 238 3.85 10.51 -13.30
N LEU A 239 2.61 10.47 -13.81
CA LEU A 239 1.42 10.26 -12.99
C LEU A 239 1.46 8.95 -12.20
N VAL A 240 1.79 7.83 -12.85
CA VAL A 240 1.83 6.52 -12.18
C VAL A 240 2.99 6.45 -11.19
N ALA A 241 4.15 7.04 -11.49
CA ALA A 241 5.25 7.15 -10.54
C ALA A 241 4.86 7.96 -9.29
N ILE A 242 4.13 9.07 -9.47
CA ILE A 242 3.62 9.89 -8.36
C ILE A 242 2.56 9.14 -7.53
N MET A 243 1.64 8.41 -8.18
CA MET A 243 0.64 7.58 -7.50
C MET A 243 1.25 6.43 -6.69
N THR A 244 2.40 5.91 -7.11
CA THR A 244 3.06 4.78 -6.45
C THR A 244 4.04 5.19 -5.35
N ALA A 245 4.44 6.46 -5.30
CA ALA A 245 5.31 7.00 -4.26
C ALA A 245 4.87 6.69 -2.80
N PRO A 246 3.57 6.75 -2.43
CA PRO A 246 3.12 6.38 -1.09
C PRO A 246 3.46 4.94 -0.72
N CYS A 247 3.47 4.02 -1.68
CA CYS A 247 3.78 2.60 -1.46
C CYS A 247 5.26 2.39 -1.09
N ALA A 248 6.15 3.24 -1.59
CA ALA A 248 7.57 3.20 -1.24
C ALA A 248 7.85 3.89 0.11
N ILE A 249 7.12 4.97 0.41
CA ILE A 249 7.34 5.80 1.60
C ILE A 249 6.71 5.19 2.86
N ASP A 250 5.56 4.50 2.75
CA ASP A 250 4.87 3.84 3.86
C ASP A 250 5.75 2.89 4.69
N PRO A 251 6.51 1.93 4.11
CA PRO A 251 7.40 1.06 4.87
C PRO A 251 8.55 1.84 5.51
N ILE A 252 9.07 2.88 4.86
CA ILE A 252 10.14 3.74 5.39
C ILE A 252 9.64 4.51 6.61
N CYS A 253 8.46 5.14 6.51
CA CYS A 253 7.80 5.81 7.64
C CYS A 253 7.52 4.84 8.79
N SER A 254 7.06 3.62 8.50
CA SER A 254 6.78 2.61 9.51
C SER A 254 8.04 2.17 10.26
N ILE A 255 9.14 1.92 9.55
CA ILE A 255 10.43 1.54 10.15
C ILE A 255 11.01 2.71 10.95
N TYR A 256 10.99 3.94 10.41
CA TYR A 256 11.58 5.10 11.06
C TYR A 256 10.83 5.50 12.33
N PHE A 257 9.50 5.57 12.27
CA PHE A 257 8.73 6.06 13.40
C PHE A 257 8.47 4.98 14.45
N ILE A 258 8.12 3.74 14.10
CA ILE A 258 7.60 2.79 15.08
C ILE A 258 8.73 2.09 15.88
N PRO A 259 8.86 2.33 17.21
CA PRO A 259 9.99 1.83 18.01
C PRO A 259 10.23 0.31 18.01
N PRO A 260 9.21 -0.56 18.13
CA PRO A 260 9.44 -2.01 18.05
C PRO A 260 9.97 -2.45 16.69
N TYR A 261 9.63 -1.75 15.61
CA TYR A 261 10.16 -2.02 14.27
C TYR A 261 11.63 -1.64 14.19
N ARG A 262 12.04 -0.44 14.61
CA ARG A 262 13.46 -0.06 14.67
C ARG A 262 14.32 -1.10 15.37
N LYS A 263 13.87 -1.58 16.54
CA LYS A 263 14.61 -2.57 17.32
C LYS A 263 14.70 -3.93 16.61
N TRP A 264 13.63 -4.36 15.94
CA TRP A 264 13.63 -5.58 15.14
C TRP A 264 14.54 -5.45 13.93
N THR A 265 14.46 -4.36 13.16
CA THR A 265 15.28 -4.14 11.96
C THR A 265 16.75 -4.03 12.33
N CYS A 266 17.12 -3.29 13.38
CA CYS A 266 18.48 -3.24 13.89
C CYS A 266 18.99 -4.62 14.32
N ASN A 267 18.17 -5.42 15.00
CA ASN A 267 18.56 -6.79 15.38
C ASN A 267 18.77 -7.70 14.16
N GLN A 268 17.94 -7.58 13.11
CA GLN A 268 18.14 -8.36 11.89
C GLN A 268 19.39 -7.89 11.13
N PHE A 269 19.63 -6.58 11.06
CA PHE A 269 20.81 -6.03 10.41
C PHE A 269 22.10 -6.43 11.15
N GLN A 270 22.08 -6.41 12.48
CA GLN A 270 23.18 -6.92 13.31
C GLN A 270 23.42 -8.41 13.08
N ARG A 271 22.35 -9.23 12.97
CA ARG A 271 22.49 -10.66 12.63
C ARG A 271 23.05 -10.88 11.24
N TYR A 272 22.67 -10.05 10.26
CA TYR A 272 23.19 -10.13 8.90
C TYR A 272 24.68 -9.77 8.86
N ILE A 273 25.08 -8.68 9.51
CA ILE A 273 26.50 -8.26 9.62
C ILE A 273 27.33 -9.32 10.35
N LEU A 274 26.83 -9.88 11.46
CA LEU A 274 27.51 -10.92 12.22
C LEU A 274 27.63 -12.24 11.42
N CYS A 275 26.64 -12.61 10.62
CA CYS A 275 26.75 -13.75 9.70
C CYS A 275 27.75 -13.48 8.58
N ASN A 276 27.77 -12.27 8.02
CA ASN A 276 28.70 -11.92 6.94
C ASN A 276 30.16 -11.93 7.44
N GLN A 277 30.43 -11.39 8.63
CA GLN A 277 31.75 -11.46 9.28
C GLN A 277 32.19 -12.88 9.65
N ARG A 278 31.25 -13.81 9.86
CA ARG A 278 31.55 -15.22 10.12
C ARG A 278 31.85 -16.00 8.84
N SER A 279 31.40 -15.51 7.68
CA SER A 279 31.70 -16.13 6.39
C SER A 279 33.10 -15.75 5.88
N ASP A 280 33.59 -14.55 6.20
CA ASP A 280 34.93 -14.09 5.80
C ASP A 280 36.07 -14.58 6.70
N SER A 281 35.76 -15.20 7.85
CA SER A 281 36.76 -15.69 8.82
C SER A 281 37.06 -17.19 8.72
N ASN A 282 36.49 -17.91 7.75
CA ASN A 282 36.85 -19.31 7.47
C ASN A 282 37.75 -19.39 6.23
N PRO A 283 39.06 -19.69 6.36
CA PRO A 283 39.88 -20.03 5.20
C PRO A 283 39.46 -21.40 4.62
N PRO A 284 39.72 -21.67 3.33
CA PRO A 284 39.35 -22.93 2.70
C PRO A 284 40.20 -24.05 3.32
N THR A 285 39.60 -24.83 4.22
CA THR A 285 40.25 -26.04 4.73
C THR A 285 39.92 -27.18 3.77
N SER A 286 40.70 -27.25 2.69
CA SER A 286 40.90 -28.48 1.94
C SER A 286 41.66 -29.45 2.83
N THR A 287 41.02 -30.53 3.28
CA THR A 287 41.44 -31.91 3.00
C THR A 287 40.53 -32.87 3.75
N VAL A 288 39.88 -33.71 2.95
CA VAL A 288 39.32 -35.01 3.29
C VAL A 288 40.34 -35.81 4.11
N ASN A 289 39.93 -36.41 5.23
CA ASN A 289 40.43 -37.71 5.61
C ASN A 289 39.36 -38.52 6.34
N VAL A 290 38.99 -39.61 5.67
CA VAL A 290 38.22 -40.73 6.18
C VAL A 290 39.15 -41.59 7.03
N SER A 291 38.77 -41.87 8.28
CA SER A 291 39.27 -43.06 8.96
C SER A 291 38.29 -43.50 10.05
N SER A 292 37.80 -44.72 9.86
CA SER A 292 36.90 -45.50 10.71
C SER A 292 37.42 -45.76 12.13
N SER A 293 36.45 -46.17 12.95
CA SER A 293 36.55 -47.13 14.06
C SER A 293 36.42 -46.57 15.48
N ALA A 294 35.15 -46.56 15.90
CA ALA A 294 34.65 -47.43 16.96
C ALA A 294 34.52 -46.89 18.40
N VAL A 295 33.42 -47.40 18.99
CA VAL A 295 33.12 -47.72 20.38
C VAL A 295 32.38 -46.69 21.27
N PHE A 296 31.31 -47.22 21.88
CA PHE A 296 30.54 -46.78 23.05
C PHE A 296 29.34 -45.81 22.87
N ALA A 297 28.18 -46.41 22.60
CA ALA A 297 26.94 -46.11 23.33
C ALA A 297 27.04 -46.73 24.75
N PRO A 298 26.36 -46.25 25.82
CA PRO A 298 24.90 -46.18 25.83
C PRO A 298 24.22 -45.10 26.72
N SER A 299 22.88 -45.08 26.63
CA SER A 299 21.90 -44.84 27.70
C SER A 299 21.30 -43.45 27.90
N PHE A 300 20.17 -43.24 27.21
CA PHE A 300 18.82 -43.18 27.81
C PHE A 300 18.67 -42.56 29.22
N LYS A 301 17.99 -41.40 29.32
CA LYS A 301 17.06 -41.14 30.44
C LYS A 301 15.91 -40.22 30.04
N ARG A 302 14.79 -40.88 29.75
CA ARG A 302 13.42 -40.36 29.67
C ARG A 302 12.93 -40.12 31.11
N ARG A 303 12.42 -38.92 31.45
CA ARG A 303 11.66 -38.73 32.70
C ARG A 303 10.23 -38.31 32.37
N LYS A 304 9.31 -39.25 32.63
CA LYS A 304 7.86 -39.08 32.71
C LYS A 304 7.47 -38.47 34.06
N THR A 305 6.47 -37.61 34.01
CA THR A 305 5.32 -37.42 34.93
C THR A 305 5.25 -38.27 36.21
N ASN A 306 5.03 -37.64 37.38
CA ASN A 306 3.78 -37.66 38.16
C ASN A 306 3.97 -37.04 39.55
N GLY A 307 2.91 -36.36 40.00
CA GLY A 307 2.74 -35.67 41.28
C GLY A 307 1.55 -34.73 41.15
#